data_AF-A0A8J3ZKT2-F1
#
_entry.id   AF-A0A8J3ZKT2-F1
#
_cell.length_a   1.000
_cell.length_b   1.000
_cell.length_c   1.000
_cell.angle_alpha   90.00
_cell.angle_beta   90.00
_cell.angle_gamma   90.00
#
_symmetry.space_group_name_H-M   'P 1'
#
loop_
_entity.id
_entity.type
_entity.pdbx_description
1 polymer ?
#
loop_
_entity_poly.entity_id
_entity_poly.type
_entity_poly.pdbx_seq_one_letter_code
_entity_poly.pdbx_strand_id
1 'polypeptide(L)' 'MSREQIEQALVAWRAMRDPDTEPELEAVRLAILFEDILGVPLSDDDIDLAVLSDPDAVEKLGGR' A
#
# COMPACT_ATOMS: atom_id res chain seq x y z
N MET A 1 -6.13 -12.64 4.53
CA MET A 1 -6.35 -11.57 3.54
C MET A 1 -6.99 -12.20 2.31
N SER A 2 -8.21 -11.79 1.95
CA SER A 2 -8.84 -12.27 0.72
C SER A 2 -8.26 -11.52 -0.49
N ARG A 3 -8.16 -12.17 -1.64
CA ARG A 3 -7.67 -11.56 -2.89
C ARG A 3 -8.43 -10.28 -3.25
N GLU A 4 -9.73 -10.27 -2.98
CA GLU A 4 -10.61 -9.11 -3.16
C GLU A 4 -10.18 -7.88 -2.35
N GLN A 5 -9.74 -8.07 -1.10
CA GLN A 5 -9.23 -6.96 -0.27
C GLN A 5 -7.95 -6.38 -0.84
N ILE A 6 -7.07 -7.22 -1.41
CA ILE A 6 -5.81 -6.75 -2.01
C ILE A 6 -6.09 -5.98 -3.30
N GLU A 7 -6.98 -6.50 -4.14
CA GLU A 7 -7.39 -5.84 -5.38
C GLU A 7 -8.07 -4.48 -5.10
N GLN A 8 -8.92 -4.40 -4.07
CA GLN A 8 -9.50 -3.12 -3.63
C GLN A 8 -8.43 -2.13 -3.13
N ALA A 9 -7.45 -2.60 -2.36
CA ALA A 9 -6.34 -1.76 -1.90
C ALA A 9 -5.49 -1.22 -3.07
N LEU A 10 -5.17 -2.06 -4.05
CA LEU A 10 -4.41 -1.67 -5.23
C LEU A 10 -5.17 -0.66 -6.10
N VAL A 11 -6.48 -0.83 -6.26
CA VAL A 11 -7.32 0.13 -7.01
C VAL A 11 -7.39 1.47 -6.30
N ALA A 12 -7.62 1.47 -4.98
CA ALA A 12 -7.67 2.71 -4.20
C ALA A 12 -6.31 3.43 -4.18
N TRP A 13 -5.21 2.68 -4.05
CA TRP A 13 -3.86 3.25 -4.11
C TRP A 13 -3.57 3.89 -5.47
N ARG A 14 -3.84 3.20 -6.59
CA ARG A 14 -3.66 3.76 -7.94
C ARG A 14 -4.49 5.03 -8.17
N ALA A 15 -5.66 5.14 -7.56
CA ALA A 15 -6.52 6.33 -7.67
C ALA A 15 -6.02 7.53 -6.85
N MET A 16 -5.27 7.29 -5.77
CA MET A 16 -4.73 8.33 -4.88
C MET A 16 -3.29 8.72 -5.22
N ARG A 17 -2.57 7.86 -5.95
CA ARG A 17 -1.16 8.05 -6.30
C ARG A 17 -0.96 9.36 -7.08
N ASP A 18 -0.02 10.17 -6.60
CA ASP A 18 0.45 11.37 -7.28
C ASP A 18 1.98 11.24 -7.50
N PRO A 19 2.45 11.21 -8.76
CA PRO A 19 3.87 11.02 -9.08
C PRO A 19 4.78 12.17 -8.61
N ASP A 20 4.24 13.34 -8.27
CA ASP A 20 5.00 14.47 -7.73
C ASP A 20 5.13 14.43 -6.20
N THR A 21 4.50 13.45 -5.53
CA THR A 21 4.57 13.30 -4.07
C THR A 21 5.89 12.66 -3.63
N GLU A 22 6.44 13.13 -2.50
CA GLU A 22 7.65 12.56 -1.91
C GLU A 22 7.44 11.07 -1.56
N PRO A 23 8.42 10.19 -1.88
CA PRO A 23 8.28 8.74 -1.68
C PRO A 23 7.90 8.32 -0.26
N GLU A 24 8.43 9.04 0.74
CA GLU A 24 8.13 8.81 2.16
C GLU A 24 6.65 9.10 2.48
N LEU A 25 6.10 10.16 1.90
CA LEU A 25 4.71 10.56 2.10
C LEU A 25 3.75 9.59 1.39
N GLU A 26 4.13 9.08 0.21
CA GLU A 26 3.39 8.03 -0.49
C GLU A 26 3.37 6.71 0.30
N ALA A 27 4.50 6.33 0.89
CA ALA A 27 4.56 5.12 1.72
C ALA A 27 3.67 5.22 2.97
N VAL A 28 3.63 6.39 3.64
CA VAL A 28 2.74 6.63 4.78
C VAL A 28 1.27 6.57 4.35
N ARG A 29 0.90 7.21 3.23
CA ARG A 29 -0.47 7.15 2.70
C ARG A 29 -0.89 5.72 2.38
N LEU A 30 0.02 4.95 1.79
CA LEU A 30 -0.23 3.55 1.46
C LEU A 30 -0.40 2.69 2.71
N ALA A 31 0.43 2.90 3.74
CA ALA A 31 0.29 2.21 5.03
C ALA A 31 -1.10 2.47 5.65
N ILE A 32 -1.53 3.74 5.74
CA ILE A 32 -2.86 4.12 6.27
C ILE A 32 -4.00 3.45 5.47
N LEU A 33 -3.88 3.41 4.14
CA LEU A 33 -4.86 2.74 3.28
C LEU A 33 -4.92 1.23 3.56
N PHE A 34 -3.77 0.58 3.72
CA PHE A 34 -3.72 -0.84 4.06
C PHE A 34 -4.32 -1.10 5.44
N GLU A 35 -4.06 -0.25 6.43
CA GLU A 35 -4.68 -0.37 7.76
C GLU A 35 -6.21 -0.30 7.68
N ASP A 36 -6.76 0.64 6.92
CA ASP A 36 -8.20 0.84 6.77
C ASP A 36 -8.88 -0.33 6.05
N ILE A 37 -8.25 -0.85 4.99
CA ILE A 37 -8.82 -1.94 4.18
C ILE A 37 -8.66 -3.31 4.86
N LEU A 38 -7.56 -3.52 5.56
CA LEU A 38 -7.27 -4.78 6.23
C LEU A 38 -7.81 -4.82 7.66
N GLY A 39 -8.16 -3.66 8.24
CA GLY A 39 -8.64 -3.54 9.61
C GLY A 39 -7.60 -3.96 10.64
N VAL A 40 -6.31 -3.88 10.29
CA VAL A 40 -5.19 -4.22 11.18
C VAL A 40 -4.28 -3.01 11.31
N PRO A 41 -3.87 -2.62 12.53
CA PRO A 41 -2.84 -1.61 12.71
C PRO A 41 -1.50 -2.17 12.21
N LEU A 42 -0.77 -1.38 11.42
CA LEU A 42 0.59 -1.68 11.01
C LEU A 42 1.53 -0.96 11.98
N SER A 43 2.52 -1.68 12.52
CA SER A 43 3.61 -1.02 13.23
C SER A 43 4.69 -0.56 12.25
N ASP A 44 5.55 0.37 12.67
CA ASP A 44 6.68 0.82 11.84
C ASP A 44 7.57 -0.36 11.37
N ASP A 45 7.67 -1.43 12.16
CA ASP A 45 8.42 -2.65 11.82
C ASP A 45 7.73 -3.48 10.71
N ASP A 46 6.44 -3.29 10.48
CA ASP A 46 5.66 -3.95 9.42
C ASP A 46 5.69 -3.15 8.09
N ILE A 47 6.18 -1.91 8.13
CA ILE A 47 6.21 -0.97 7.00
C ILE A 47 7.58 -1.04 6.32
N ASP A 48 7.68 -1.85 5.27
CA ASP A 48 8.85 -1.80 4.39
C ASP A 48 8.70 -0.66 3.37
N LEU A 49 9.35 0.47 3.67
CA LEU A 49 9.40 1.66 2.81
C LEU A 49 9.89 1.35 1.38
N ALA A 50 10.82 0.41 1.19
CA ALA A 50 11.32 0.06 -0.14
C ALA A 50 10.26 -0.68 -0.97
N VAL A 51 9.36 -1.41 -0.30
CA VAL A 51 8.22 -2.07 -0.94
C VAL A 51 7.09 -1.08 -1.20
N LEU A 52 6.75 -0.24 -0.22
CA LEU A 52 5.61 0.68 -0.33
C LEU A 52 5.87 1.87 -1.28
N SER A 53 7.14 2.24 -1.48
CA SER A 53 7.52 3.27 -2.44
C SER A 53 7.68 2.75 -3.88
N ASP A 54 7.68 1.43 -4.09
CA ASP A 54 7.79 0.79 -5.40
C ASP A 54 6.44 0.21 -5.87
N PRO A 55 5.77 0.85 -6.85
CA PRO A 55 4.56 0.36 -7.50
C PRO A 55 4.55 -1.12 -7.88
N ASP A 56 5.64 -1.58 -8.50
CA ASP A 56 5.77 -2.93 -9.01
C ASP A 56 5.99 -3.93 -7.87
N ALA A 57 6.55 -3.49 -6.75
CA ALA A 57 6.66 -4.29 -5.53
C ALA A 57 5.31 -4.43 -4.82
N VAL A 58 4.53 -3.34 -4.72
CA VAL A 58 3.19 -3.36 -4.12
C VAL A 58 2.24 -4.27 -4.91
N GLU A 59 2.27 -4.25 -6.24
CA GLU A 59 1.43 -5.13 -7.08
C GLU A 59 1.75 -6.62 -6.88
N LYS A 60 3.00 -6.96 -6.57
CA LYS A 60 3.42 -8.34 -6.28
C LYS A 60 2.89 -8.86 -4.94
N LEU A 61 2.48 -8.00 -4.00
CA LEU A 61 1.86 -8.43 -2.74
C LEU A 61 0.47 -9.05 -2.96
N GLY A 62 -0.21 -8.69 -4.06
CA GLY A 62 -1.55 -9.21 -4.39
C GLY A 62 -1.59 -10.46 -5.26
N GLY A 63 -0.45 -10.92 -5.77
CA GLY A 63 -0.38 -12.01 -6.75
C GLY A 63 0.47 -13.20 -6.27
N ARG A 64 -0.17 -14.34 -6.04
CA ARG A 64 0.41 -15.67 -6.28
C ARG A 64 -0.29 -16.32 -7.46
#